data_AF-A0A5N8XZ45-F1
#
_entry.id   AF-A0A5N8XZ45-F1
#
_cell.length_a   1.000
_cell.length_b   1.000
_cell.length_c   1.000
_cell.angle_alpha   90.00
_cell.angle_beta   90.00
_cell.angle_gamma   90.00
#
_symmetry.space_group_name_H-M   'P 1'
#
loop_
_entity.id
_entity.type
_entity.pdbx_description
1 polymer ?
#
loop_
_entity_poly.entity_id
_entity_poly.type
_entity_poly.pdbx_seq_one_letter_code
_entity_poly.pdbx_strand_id
1 'polypeptide(L)'
;MFNDIGPLELVTLVVLAVLVFGPEKLPKMIQDVTRTIRKIRDFSESAKQDIRQELGPEFKDFEFEDLNPKTFIRKQLDNDELGLKEIRNGFDLKKEMAEVTDAVHSRESETSAGSSTGSGSGGGSVDMTKKPEKPQSDERPPFDADAT
;
A
#
# COMPACT_ATOMS: atom_id res chain seq x y z
N MET A 1 5.83 -1.79 16.70
CA MET A 1 5.72 -1.77 15.23
C MET A 1 5.34 -0.39 14.75
N PHE A 2 4.10 0.09 14.94
CA PHE A 2 3.80 1.52 14.70
C PHE A 2 4.40 2.45 15.76
N ASN A 3 4.63 1.93 16.97
CA ASN A 3 5.21 2.68 18.09
C ASN A 3 6.72 2.97 17.93
N ASP A 4 7.37 2.35 16.94
CA ASP A 4 8.79 2.58 16.60
C ASP A 4 8.94 3.69 15.54
N ILE A 5 7.82 4.27 15.06
CA ILE A 5 7.84 5.40 14.14
C ILE A 5 8.08 6.67 14.97
N GLY A 6 9.26 7.25 14.81
CA GLY A 6 9.60 8.49 15.47
C GLY A 6 8.89 9.69 14.83
N PRO A 7 8.93 10.85 15.50
CA PRO A 7 8.42 12.10 14.93
C PRO A 7 9.06 12.44 13.58
N LEU A 8 10.31 12.05 13.36
CA LEU A 8 11.06 12.33 12.14
C LEU A 8 10.58 11.46 10.97
N GLU A 9 10.35 10.17 11.19
CA GLU A 9 9.77 9.28 10.17
C GLU A 9 8.35 9.73 9.78
N LEU A 10 7.55 10.18 10.76
CA LEU A 10 6.21 10.72 10.48
C LEU A 10 6.29 11.93 9.55
N VAL A 11 7.17 12.90 9.84
CA VAL A 11 7.39 14.07 8.98
C VAL A 11 7.84 13.63 7.58
N THR A 12 8.72 12.64 7.49
CA THR A 12 9.21 12.10 6.21
C THR A 12 8.07 11.50 5.37
N LEU A 13 7.16 10.75 6.00
CA LEU A 13 5.97 10.21 5.32
C LEU A 13 5.01 11.30 4.86
N VAL A 14 4.81 12.35 5.67
CA VAL A 14 3.97 13.50 5.28
C VAL A 14 4.57 14.22 4.08
N VAL A 15 5.88 14.48 4.09
CA VAL A 15 6.58 15.11 2.95
C VAL A 15 6.48 14.23 1.71
N LEU A 16 6.68 12.91 1.83
CA LEU A 16 6.53 11.97 0.73
C LEU A 16 5.11 11.97 0.17
N ALA A 17 4.09 11.94 1.02
CA ALA A 17 2.70 12.00 0.61
C ALA A 17 2.38 13.32 -0.12
N VAL A 18 2.90 14.44 0.39
CA VAL A 18 2.77 15.75 -0.26
C VAL A 18 3.49 15.78 -1.62
N LEU A 19 4.64 15.12 -1.76
CA LEU A 19 5.37 15.04 -3.03
C LEU A 19 4.59 14.21 -4.07
N VAL A 20 4.06 13.06 -3.66
CA VAL A 20 3.35 12.12 -4.55
C VAL A 20 1.99 12.65 -4.97
N PHE A 21 1.19 13.14 -4.03
CA PHE A 21 -0.19 13.57 -4.28
C PHE A 21 -0.31 15.07 -4.55
N GLY A 22 0.62 15.88 -4.02
CA GLY A 22 0.57 17.33 -4.02
C GLY A 22 -0.06 17.90 -2.74
N PRO A 23 0.43 19.06 -2.24
CA PRO A 23 -0.05 19.68 -0.99
C PRO A 23 -1.53 20.11 -1.07
N GLU A 24 -2.02 20.41 -2.27
CA GLU A 24 -3.41 20.84 -2.50
C GLU A 24 -4.41 19.66 -2.53
N LYS A 25 -3.96 18.48 -2.96
CA LYS A 25 -4.86 17.33 -3.17
C LYS A 25 -5.03 16.46 -1.92
N LEU A 26 -3.97 16.33 -1.13
CA LEU A 26 -3.96 15.54 0.10
C LEU A 26 -5.08 15.95 1.09
N PRO A 27 -5.23 17.24 1.48
CA PRO A 27 -6.29 17.65 2.39
C PRO A 27 -7.68 17.42 1.80
N LYS A 28 -7.84 17.63 0.48
CA LYS A 28 -9.10 17.37 -0.23
C LYS A 28 -9.49 15.89 -0.19
N MET A 29 -8.54 14.98 -0.44
CA MET A 29 -8.75 13.54 -0.32
C MET A 29 -9.13 13.12 1.10
N ILE A 30 -8.44 13.65 2.12
CA ILE A 30 -8.80 13.36 3.54
C ILE A 30 -10.23 13.80 3.83
N GLN A 31 -10.63 14.98 3.35
CA GLN A 31 -11.99 15.49 3.54
C GLN A 31 -13.03 14.60 2.85
N ASP A 32 -12.77 14.19 1.61
CA ASP A 32 -13.66 13.32 0.83
C ASP A 32 -13.84 11.94 1.49
N VAL A 33 -12.73 11.34 1.94
CA VAL A 33 -12.73 10.07 2.68
C VAL A 33 -13.50 10.22 3.99
N THR A 34 -13.20 11.27 4.77
CA THR A 34 -13.87 11.51 6.06
C THR A 34 -15.37 11.73 5.89
N ARG A 35 -15.77 12.47 4.86
CA ARG A 35 -17.18 12.74 4.55
C ARG A 35 -17.89 11.46 4.11
N THR A 36 -17.22 10.61 3.32
CA THR A 36 -17.74 9.30 2.92
C THR A 36 -17.92 8.38 4.13
N ILE A 37 -16.92 8.29 5.01
CA ILE A 37 -17.00 7.50 6.25
C ILE A 37 -18.17 7.95 7.13
N ARG A 38 -18.40 9.27 7.27
CA ARG A 38 -19.54 9.79 8.01
C ARG A 38 -20.87 9.38 7.39
N LYS A 39 -21.02 9.53 6.07
CA LYS A 39 -22.24 9.12 5.35
C LYS A 39 -22.53 7.63 5.51
N ILE A 40 -21.50 6.78 5.41
CA ILE A 40 -21.64 5.34 5.63
C ILE A 40 -22.15 5.07 7.04
N ARG A 41 -21.57 5.71 8.06
CA ARG A 41 -22.02 5.57 9.45
C ARG A 41 -23.48 5.99 9.63
N ASP A 42 -23.86 7.14 9.10
CA ASP A 42 -25.21 7.68 9.25
C ASP A 42 -26.24 6.82 8.50
N PHE A 43 -25.87 6.27 7.34
CA PHE A 43 -26.69 5.31 6.58
C PHE A 43 -26.88 3.99 7.34
N SER A 44 -25.81 3.43 7.92
CA SER A 44 -25.89 2.23 8.74
C SER A 44 -26.79 2.41 9.98
N GLU A 45 -26.68 3.55 10.66
CA GLU A 45 -27.53 3.86 11.82
C GLU A 45 -29.01 4.02 11.42
N SER A 46 -29.26 4.71 10.31
CA SER A 46 -30.63 4.92 9.79
C SER A 46 -31.27 3.60 9.37
N ALA A 47 -30.56 2.77 8.61
CA ALA A 47 -31.04 1.46 8.19
C ALA A 47 -31.34 0.54 9.39
N LYS A 48 -30.50 0.58 10.44
CA LYS A 48 -30.76 -0.14 11.68
C LYS A 48 -32.03 0.34 12.38
N GLN A 49 -32.27 1.63 12.38
CA GLN A 49 -33.46 2.23 12.98
C GLN A 49 -34.73 1.92 12.18
N ASP A 50 -34.65 1.85 10.85
CA ASP A 50 -35.77 1.48 9.97
C ASP A 50 -36.11 -0.01 10.11
N ILE A 51 -35.10 -0.89 10.10
CA ILE A 51 -35.26 -2.34 10.34
C ILE A 51 -35.91 -2.61 11.72
N ARG A 52 -35.49 -1.86 12.75
CA ARG A 52 -36.07 -1.98 14.10
C ARG A 52 -37.51 -1.50 14.19
N GLN A 53 -37.89 -0.51 13.38
CA GLN A 53 -39.26 0.03 13.35
C GLN A 53 -40.23 -0.87 12.57
N GLU A 54 -39.78 -1.44 11.45
CA GLU A 54 -40.67 -2.20 10.55
C GLU A 54 -40.78 -3.69 10.89
N LEU A 55 -39.73 -4.32 11.43
CA LEU A 55 -39.73 -5.77 11.68
C LEU A 55 -40.05 -6.18 13.13
N GLY A 56 -40.31 -5.20 14.01
CA GLY A 56 -40.67 -5.46 15.40
C GLY A 56 -39.53 -6.04 16.26
N PRO A 57 -39.79 -6.31 17.54
CA PRO A 57 -38.77 -6.68 18.52
C PRO A 57 -38.05 -8.02 18.25
N GLU A 58 -38.50 -8.83 17.28
CA GLU A 58 -37.89 -10.13 16.96
C GLU A 58 -36.55 -10.04 16.20
N PHE A 59 -36.20 -8.87 15.65
CA PHE A 59 -34.88 -8.59 15.05
C PHE A 59 -33.95 -7.79 15.98
N LYS A 60 -34.28 -7.67 17.27
CA LYS A 60 -33.37 -7.07 18.27
C LYS A 60 -32.06 -7.87 18.43
N ASP A 61 -32.12 -9.17 18.15
CA ASP A 61 -31.05 -10.13 18.46
C ASP A 61 -30.22 -10.55 17.23
N PHE A 62 -30.64 -10.17 16.02
CA PHE A 62 -29.80 -10.34 14.82
C PHE A 62 -28.88 -9.11 14.64
N GLU A 63 -27.61 -9.33 14.98
CA GLU A 63 -26.43 -8.77 14.29
C GLU A 63 -26.16 -7.26 14.37
N PHE A 64 -25.73 -6.70 15.51
CA PHE A 64 -25.09 -5.37 15.48
C PHE A 64 -23.93 -5.13 16.47
N GLU A 65 -23.56 -6.08 17.33
CA GLU A 65 -22.33 -5.96 18.13
C GLU A 65 -21.05 -6.19 17.31
N ASP A 66 -21.15 -6.86 16.15
CA ASP A 66 -20.01 -7.18 15.28
C ASP A 66 -19.87 -6.26 14.05
N LEU A 67 -20.83 -5.38 13.79
CA LEU A 67 -20.82 -4.43 12.66
C LEU A 67 -20.30 -3.03 13.03
N ASN A 68 -19.86 -2.82 14.26
CA ASN A 68 -19.17 -1.59 14.63
C ASN A 68 -17.78 -1.62 13.96
N PRO A 69 -17.49 -0.77 12.96
CA PRO A 69 -16.22 -0.87 12.23
C PRO A 69 -15.03 -0.68 13.16
N LYS A 70 -15.18 0.05 14.28
CA LYS A 70 -14.13 0.16 15.31
C LYS A 70 -13.92 -1.14 16.08
N THR A 71 -14.95 -1.87 16.46
CA THR A 71 -14.79 -3.16 17.17
C THR A 71 -14.42 -4.27 16.20
N PHE A 72 -14.87 -4.22 14.95
CA PHE A 72 -14.45 -5.14 13.89
C PHE A 72 -13.00 -4.92 13.47
N ILE A 73 -12.57 -3.67 13.24
CA ILE A 73 -11.16 -3.35 12.97
C ILE A 73 -10.30 -3.69 14.18
N ARG A 74 -10.78 -3.43 15.40
CA ARG A 74 -10.04 -3.82 16.62
C ARG A 74 -9.94 -5.33 16.74
N LYS A 75 -11.04 -6.07 16.60
CA LYS A 75 -11.03 -7.53 16.54
C LYS A 75 -10.15 -8.05 15.40
N GLN A 76 -10.15 -7.45 14.21
CA GLN A 76 -9.33 -7.91 13.09
C GLN A 76 -7.86 -7.52 13.18
N LEU A 77 -7.54 -6.45 13.91
CA LEU A 77 -6.16 -6.12 14.26
C LEU A 77 -5.64 -6.99 15.40
N ASP A 78 -6.53 -7.39 16.32
CA ASP A 78 -6.23 -8.26 17.45
C ASP A 78 -6.23 -9.76 17.06
N ASN A 79 -6.91 -10.15 15.97
CA ASN A 79 -6.87 -11.51 15.44
C ASN A 79 -5.63 -11.71 14.56
N ASP A 80 -4.67 -12.47 15.10
CA ASP A 80 -3.38 -12.84 14.49
C ASP A 80 -3.47 -13.60 13.14
N GLU A 81 -4.68 -13.91 12.65
CA GLU A 81 -4.94 -14.84 11.54
C GLU A 81 -4.76 -14.21 10.14
N LEU A 82 -4.82 -12.89 9.99
CA LEU A 82 -4.74 -12.23 8.68
C LEU A 82 -3.30 -12.00 8.15
N GLY A 83 -2.30 -12.70 8.67
CA GLY A 83 -0.94 -12.64 8.10
C GLY A 83 -0.29 -11.25 8.14
N LEU A 84 -0.88 -10.30 8.87
CA LEU A 84 -0.31 -8.95 9.08
C LEU A 84 1.06 -9.04 9.78
N LYS A 85 1.32 -10.12 10.51
CA LYS A 85 2.63 -10.47 11.08
C LYS A 85 3.63 -10.92 10.01
N GLU A 86 3.18 -11.61 8.96
CA GLU A 86 3.97 -12.01 7.78
C GLU A 86 4.35 -10.78 6.95
N ILE A 87 3.40 -9.88 6.69
CA ILE A 87 3.64 -8.61 5.98
C ILE A 87 4.62 -7.74 6.76
N ARG A 88 4.46 -7.72 8.08
CA ARG A 88 5.35 -7.01 9.02
C ARG A 88 6.76 -7.61 9.09
N ASN A 89 6.89 -8.93 8.98
CA ASN A 89 8.20 -9.60 8.86
C ASN A 89 8.80 -9.40 7.45
N GLY A 90 7.98 -9.27 6.40
CA GLY A 90 8.43 -8.91 5.06
C GLY A 90 9.06 -7.51 4.97
N PHE A 91 8.85 -6.64 5.96
CA PHE A 91 9.52 -5.34 6.06
C PHE A 91 10.91 -5.40 6.72
N ASP A 92 11.34 -6.56 7.26
CA ASP A 92 12.70 -6.78 7.79
C ASP A 92 13.77 -6.80 6.68
N LEU A 93 13.33 -6.86 5.41
CA LEU A 93 14.13 -6.53 4.22
C LEU A 93 14.82 -5.17 4.32
N LYS A 94 14.29 -4.20 5.10
CA LYS A 94 14.97 -2.92 5.33
C LYS A 94 16.34 -3.09 6.00
N LYS A 95 16.49 -4.10 6.88
CA LYS A 95 17.76 -4.40 7.55
C LYS A 95 18.76 -5.04 6.60
N GLU A 96 18.30 -5.96 5.74
CA GLU A 96 19.13 -6.55 4.70
C GLU A 96 19.52 -5.54 3.61
N MET A 97 18.62 -4.61 3.25
CA MET A 97 18.93 -3.53 2.31
C MET A 97 19.92 -2.53 2.90
N ALA A 98 19.89 -2.29 4.21
CA ALA A 98 20.87 -1.46 4.90
C ALA A 98 22.25 -2.12 4.93
N GLU A 99 22.32 -3.43 5.19
CA GLU A 99 23.57 -4.20 5.15
C GLU A 99 24.17 -4.26 3.74
N VAL A 100 23.35 -4.49 2.72
CA VAL A 100 23.77 -4.47 1.31
C VAL A 100 24.25 -3.08 0.90
N THR A 101 23.58 -2.02 1.36
CA THR A 101 24.00 -0.64 1.09
C THR A 101 25.34 -0.33 1.75
N ASP A 102 25.56 -0.76 2.99
CA ASP A 102 26.80 -0.55 3.74
C ASP A 102 27.98 -1.34 3.14
N ALA A 103 27.74 -2.58 2.70
CA ALA A 103 28.73 -3.40 2.01
C ALA A 103 29.19 -2.79 0.68
N VAL A 104 28.29 -2.09 -0.03
CA VAL A 104 28.63 -1.39 -1.28
C VAL A 104 29.45 -0.12 -1.00
N HIS A 105 29.10 0.66 0.03
CA HIS A 105 29.86 1.85 0.44
C HIS A 105 31.27 1.50 0.97
N SER A 106 31.41 0.33 1.61
CA SER A 106 32.71 -0.15 2.08
C SER A 106 33.64 -0.52 0.91
N ARG A 107 33.11 -1.05 -0.20
CA ARG A 107 33.89 -1.39 -1.40
C ARG A 107 34.38 -0.17 -2.19
N GLU A 108 33.67 0.95 -2.09
CA GLU A 108 34.05 2.23 -2.69
C GLU A 108 35.20 2.92 -1.90
N SER A 109 35.33 2.59 -0.62
CA SER A 109 36.37 3.14 0.26
C SER A 109 37.74 2.47 0.04
N GLU A 110 37.78 1.19 -0.34
CA GLU A 110 39.04 0.48 -0.64
C GLU A 110 39.56 0.73 -2.07
N THR A 111 38.71 1.24 -2.96
CA THR A 111 39.11 1.60 -4.35
C THR A 111 39.66 3.02 -4.47
N SER A 112 39.63 3.81 -3.40
CA SER A 112 40.15 5.19 -3.38
C SER A 112 41.66 5.28 -3.04
N ALA A 113 42.32 4.16 -2.75
CA ALA A 113 43.76 4.07 -2.50
C ALA A 113 44.44 3.04 -3.43
N GLY A 114 44.17 3.14 -4.73
CA GLY A 114 44.80 2.30 -5.75
C GLY A 114 44.88 3.03 -7.09
N SER A 115 46.11 3.38 -7.47
CA SER A 115 46.54 4.11 -8.65
C SER A 115 45.80 3.85 -9.97
N SER A 116 45.75 4.91 -10.78
CA SER A 116 45.62 4.89 -12.23
C SER A 116 46.39 3.76 -12.92
N THR A 117 45.72 2.99 -13.78
CA THR A 117 46.26 2.45 -15.05
C THR A 117 45.17 1.79 -15.90
N GLY A 118 45.16 2.10 -17.19
CA GLY A 118 44.89 1.11 -18.23
C GLY A 118 43.46 0.93 -18.74
N SER A 119 43.18 1.57 -19.87
CA SER A 119 42.20 1.15 -20.88
C SER A 119 42.22 -0.36 -21.14
N GLY A 120 41.05 -0.99 -21.23
CA GLY A 120 40.92 -2.39 -21.62
C GLY A 120 39.47 -2.83 -21.82
N SER A 121 38.97 -2.61 -23.04
CA SER A 121 37.77 -3.20 -23.64
C SER A 121 37.51 -4.66 -23.25
N GLY A 122 36.26 -4.99 -22.91
CA GLY A 122 35.74 -6.34 -23.10
C GLY A 122 34.55 -6.74 -22.24
N GLY A 123 33.34 -6.68 -22.81
CA GLY A 123 32.30 -7.66 -22.48
C GLY A 123 30.99 -7.14 -21.90
N GLY A 124 30.07 -6.72 -22.79
CA GLY A 124 28.64 -7.01 -22.62
C GLY A 124 27.77 -6.01 -21.85
N SER A 125 27.75 -4.73 -22.24
CA SER A 125 26.60 -3.88 -21.90
C SER A 125 25.39 -4.37 -22.70
N VAL A 126 24.39 -4.92 -22.02
CA VAL A 126 23.10 -5.28 -22.64
C VAL A 126 22.49 -4.01 -23.22
N ASP A 127 22.31 -4.00 -24.53
CA ASP A 127 21.73 -2.88 -25.27
C ASP A 127 20.22 -2.79 -24.97
N MET A 128 19.85 -1.84 -24.10
CA MET A 128 18.45 -1.58 -23.73
C MET A 128 17.73 -0.67 -24.74
N THR A 129 18.32 -0.42 -25.92
CA THR A 129 17.64 0.33 -27.00
C THR A 129 16.69 -0.54 -27.83
N LYS A 130 16.39 -1.78 -27.39
CA LYS A 130 15.27 -2.54 -27.94
C LYS A 130 13.97 -1.83 -27.59
N LYS A 131 13.56 -0.96 -28.52
CA LYS A 131 12.28 -0.27 -28.59
C LYS A 131 11.18 -1.26 -28.16
N PRO A 132 10.35 -0.94 -27.14
CA PRO A 132 9.20 -1.79 -26.85
C PRO A 132 8.37 -1.84 -28.13
N GLU A 133 8.24 -3.03 -28.69
CA GLU A 133 7.35 -3.26 -29.81
C GLU A 133 5.96 -2.87 -29.32
N LYS A 134 5.41 -1.78 -29.87
CA LYS A 134 4.04 -1.38 -29.60
C LYS A 134 3.17 -2.59 -29.93
N PRO A 135 2.29 -3.05 -29.03
CA PRO A 135 1.30 -4.04 -29.40
C PRO A 135 0.48 -3.45 -30.54
N GLN A 136 0.49 -4.12 -31.70
CA GLN A 136 -0.29 -3.71 -32.85
C GLN A 136 -1.75 -3.58 -32.41
N SER A 137 -2.31 -2.40 -32.64
CA SER A 137 -3.52 -1.91 -32.00
C SER A 137 -4.81 -2.45 -32.64
N ASP A 138 -4.78 -3.65 -33.23
CA ASP A 138 -5.85 -4.12 -34.11
C ASP A 138 -6.30 -5.58 -33.91
N GLU A 139 -5.73 -6.34 -32.97
CA GLU A 139 -6.18 -7.72 -32.73
C GLU A 139 -7.23 -7.76 -31.61
N ARG A 140 -8.49 -7.50 -31.98
CA ARG A 140 -9.63 -7.80 -31.10
C ARG A 140 -9.66 -9.32 -30.91
N PRO A 141 -9.76 -9.84 -29.66
CA PRO A 141 -9.93 -11.27 -29.45
C PRO A 141 -11.20 -11.74 -30.17
N PRO A 142 -11.20 -12.96 -30.73
CA PRO A 142 -12.32 -13.48 -31.49
C PRO A 142 -13.59 -13.47 -30.63
N PHE A 143 -14.70 -13.08 -31.25
CA PHE A 143 -16.01 -13.03 -30.58
C PHE A 143 -16.45 -14.45 -30.20
N ASP A 144 -16.66 -14.69 -28.91
CA ASP A 144 -17.17 -15.94 -28.38
C ASP A 144 -18.71 -15.94 -28.47
N ALA A 145 -19.24 -16.74 -29.39
CA ALA A 145 -20.68 -16.81 -29.66
C ALA A 145 -21.44 -17.76 -28.71
N ASP A 146 -20.75 -18.46 -27.80
CA ASP A 146 -21.36 -19.38 -26.84
C ASP A 146 -21.68 -18.73 -25.48
N ALA A 147 -21.46 -17.42 -25.33
CA ALA A 147 -21.63 -16.68 -24.07
C ALA A 147 -23.05 -16.09 -23.82
N THR A 148 -24.12 -16.76 -24.28
CA THR A 148 -25.53 -16.37 -24.01
C THR A 148 -26.30 -17.41 -23.23
#